data_AF-A0A3E0DH01-F1
#
_entry.id   AF-A0A3E0DH01-F1
#
_cell.length_a   1.000
_cell.length_b   1.000
_cell.length_c   1.000
_cell.angle_alpha   90.00
_cell.angle_beta   90.00
_cell.angle_gamma   90.00
#
_symmetry.space_group_name_H-M   'P 1'
#
loop_
_entity.id
_entity.type
_entity.pdbx_description
1 polymer ?
#
loop_
_entity_poly.entity_id
_entity_poly.type
_entity_poly.pdbx_seq_one_letter_code
_entity_poly.pdbx_strand_id
1 'polypeptide(L)'
;MRQVNQNKRYAEHHESFVNLEIPYIPMIRTMDFTRSSGNRSKVPHFSDSDRLIHFMSVNERWAFLQILYNYDVIDVYEQWAIDLESSMLICQELNIKHPRIPRESGWAYQTFDLLMKLDASNDDLCEEDVKWLAIAVKSSHHASNKRVIDKLLIQEAYAHMKGYEFCLITDDEIRNVYSETLDTLYFHYQLRPSTEIYYDTWLSTFRGELLFNSDMRLGKLIKAVASSVGIEDEMSAHFFCHALWCKDFTMDWEQRLRYERSAESLGVMPL
;
A
#
# COMPACT_ATOMS: atom_id res chain seq x y z
N MET A 1 -15.90 6.65 -22.19
CA MET A 1 -16.21 7.83 -21.36
C MET A 1 -15.69 9.00 -22.16
N ARG A 2 -16.56 9.94 -22.60
CA ARG A 2 -16.22 11.00 -23.54
C ARG A 2 -14.98 11.80 -23.09
N GLN A 3 -14.08 12.20 -24.00
CA GLN A 3 -12.89 13.03 -23.68
C GLN A 3 -13.20 14.22 -22.76
N VAL A 4 -14.31 14.93 -23.02
CA VAL A 4 -14.75 16.08 -22.21
C VAL A 4 -14.91 15.70 -20.72
N ASN A 5 -15.42 14.50 -20.45
CA ASN A 5 -15.58 14.00 -19.09
C ASN A 5 -14.22 13.63 -18.46
N GLN A 6 -13.27 13.12 -19.26
CA GLN A 6 -11.92 12.84 -18.76
C GLN A 6 -11.17 14.14 -18.42
N ASN A 7 -11.28 15.18 -19.25
CA ASN A 7 -10.63 16.47 -18.97
C ASN A 7 -11.19 17.13 -17.70
N LYS A 8 -12.53 17.13 -17.54
CA LYS A 8 -13.16 17.63 -16.32
C LYS A 8 -12.65 16.87 -15.09
N ARG A 9 -12.61 15.54 -15.18
CA ARG A 9 -12.14 14.69 -14.10
C ARG A 9 -10.68 14.93 -13.76
N TYR A 10 -9.84 15.09 -14.78
CA TYR A 10 -8.43 15.42 -14.59
C TYR A 10 -8.27 16.76 -13.85
N ALA A 11 -9.08 17.77 -14.20
CA ALA A 11 -9.05 19.06 -13.51
C ALA A 11 -9.41 18.91 -12.01
N GLU A 12 -10.48 18.18 -11.69
CA GLU A 12 -10.87 17.89 -10.30
C GLU A 12 -9.77 17.11 -9.54
N HIS A 13 -9.19 16.10 -10.18
CA HIS A 13 -8.09 15.31 -9.63
C HIS A 13 -6.85 16.17 -9.35
N HIS A 14 -6.42 16.97 -10.32
CA HIS A 14 -5.26 17.84 -10.19
C HIS A 14 -5.48 18.92 -9.12
N GLU A 15 -6.66 19.55 -9.10
CA GLU A 15 -7.03 20.52 -8.07
C GLU A 15 -6.96 19.89 -6.67
N SER A 16 -7.47 18.66 -6.51
CA SER A 16 -7.42 17.94 -5.23
C SER A 16 -6.03 17.50 -4.78
N PHE A 17 -5.06 17.45 -5.68
CA PHE A 17 -3.67 17.15 -5.34
C PHE A 17 -2.90 18.41 -4.93
N VAL A 18 -3.19 19.55 -5.56
CA VAL A 18 -2.49 20.82 -5.30
C VAL A 18 -3.11 21.58 -4.12
N ASN A 19 -4.42 21.50 -3.93
CA ASN A 19 -5.12 22.17 -2.84
C ASN A 19 -5.29 21.22 -1.64
N LEU A 20 -4.46 21.41 -0.61
CA LEU A 20 -4.47 20.61 0.62
C LEU A 20 -5.73 20.82 1.49
N GLU A 21 -6.57 21.81 1.19
CA GLU A 21 -7.82 22.05 1.92
C GLU A 21 -8.96 21.11 1.49
N ILE A 22 -8.79 20.41 0.37
CA ILE A 22 -9.78 19.47 -0.14
C ILE A 22 -9.24 18.03 -0.15
N PRO A 23 -10.09 17.02 0.12
CA PRO A 23 -9.66 15.63 0.05
C PRO A 23 -9.18 15.25 -1.35
N TYR A 24 -8.09 14.48 -1.42
CA TYR A 24 -7.58 13.96 -2.68
C TYR A 24 -8.62 13.11 -3.43
N ILE A 25 -8.74 13.34 -4.74
CA ILE A 25 -9.64 12.63 -5.65
C ILE A 25 -8.81 11.88 -6.69
N PRO A 26 -8.83 10.54 -6.73
CA PRO A 26 -8.08 9.79 -7.72
C PRO A 26 -8.69 9.90 -9.12
N MET A 27 -7.84 9.90 -10.15
CA MET A 27 -8.28 9.95 -11.55
C MET A 27 -9.11 8.72 -11.94
N ILE A 28 -9.00 7.62 -11.20
CA ILE A 28 -9.82 6.42 -11.38
C ILE A 28 -10.28 5.96 -10.01
N ARG A 29 -11.58 5.67 -9.88
CA ARG A 29 -12.24 5.17 -8.67
C ARG A 29 -12.82 3.81 -8.96
N THR A 30 -12.94 3.00 -7.91
CA THR A 30 -13.48 1.64 -8.02
C THR A 30 -14.88 1.60 -8.64
N MET A 31 -15.68 2.65 -8.47
CA MET A 31 -17.05 2.76 -9.01
C MET A 31 -17.13 3.10 -10.51
N ASP A 32 -16.03 3.52 -11.14
CA ASP A 32 -16.07 3.88 -12.56
C ASP A 32 -16.13 2.67 -13.49
N PHE A 33 -15.83 1.49 -12.96
CA PHE A 33 -15.95 0.23 -13.68
C PHE A 33 -17.25 -0.48 -13.28
N THR A 34 -18.21 -0.58 -14.20
CA THR A 34 -19.47 -1.29 -13.93
C THR A 34 -19.39 -2.78 -14.26
N ARG A 35 -18.41 -3.20 -15.07
CA ARG A 35 -18.24 -4.59 -15.56
C ARG A 35 -16.75 -4.93 -15.68
N SER A 36 -16.09 -5.25 -14.57
CA SER A 36 -14.75 -5.83 -14.59
C SER A 36 -14.67 -7.06 -13.69
N SER A 37 -13.83 -8.02 -14.08
CA SER A 37 -13.56 -9.27 -13.37
C SER A 37 -12.54 -9.12 -12.23
N GLY A 38 -11.89 -7.94 -12.12
CA GLY A 38 -10.89 -7.68 -11.09
C GLY A 38 -11.50 -7.39 -9.72
N ASN A 39 -10.89 -7.98 -8.68
CA ASN A 39 -11.20 -7.67 -7.28
C ASN A 39 -10.74 -6.25 -6.95
N ARG A 40 -11.73 -5.37 -6.76
CA ARG A 40 -11.54 -3.97 -6.39
C ARG A 40 -11.85 -3.79 -4.92
N SER A 41 -11.10 -2.92 -4.24
CA SER A 41 -11.30 -2.68 -2.81
C SER A 41 -11.17 -1.21 -2.47
N LYS A 42 -11.75 -0.83 -1.33
CA LYS A 42 -11.54 0.47 -0.69
C LYS A 42 -10.99 0.20 0.70
N VAL A 43 -9.97 0.95 1.09
CA VAL A 43 -9.31 0.80 2.38
C VAL A 43 -9.19 2.18 3.03
N PRO A 44 -9.47 2.35 4.33
CA PRO A 44 -9.24 3.60 5.03
C PRO A 44 -7.78 4.05 4.90
N HIS A 45 -7.56 5.34 4.67
CA HIS A 45 -6.23 5.91 4.68
C HIS A 45 -5.62 5.79 6.09
N PHE A 46 -4.30 5.57 6.16
CA PHE A 46 -3.61 5.28 7.43
C PHE A 46 -3.51 6.51 8.35
N SER A 47 -3.59 7.73 7.80
CA SER A 47 -3.54 8.98 8.58
C SER A 47 -4.80 9.83 8.46
N ASP A 48 -5.75 9.45 7.61
CA ASP A 48 -6.99 10.21 7.37
C ASP A 48 -8.19 9.25 7.37
N SER A 49 -8.92 9.20 8.49
CA SER A 49 -10.06 8.30 8.63
C SER A 49 -11.22 8.58 7.69
N ASP A 50 -11.32 9.79 7.12
CA ASP A 50 -12.38 10.19 6.21
C ASP A 50 -12.05 9.90 4.75
N ARG A 51 -10.79 9.55 4.45
CA ARG A 51 -10.32 9.19 3.13
C ARG A 51 -10.30 7.68 2.92
N LEU A 52 -10.81 7.25 1.76
CA LEU A 52 -10.72 5.87 1.29
C LEU A 52 -9.79 5.79 0.08
N ILE A 53 -8.78 4.94 0.17
CA ILE A 53 -7.88 4.61 -0.94
C ILE A 53 -8.58 3.61 -1.85
N HIS A 54 -8.55 3.88 -3.16
CA HIS A 54 -9.19 3.05 -4.18
C HIS A 54 -8.22 2.13 -4.93
N PHE A 55 -8.26 0.82 -4.65
CA PHE A 55 -7.45 -0.17 -5.38
C PHE A 55 -8.25 -0.85 -6.50
N MET A 56 -7.67 -0.90 -7.70
CA MET A 56 -8.24 -1.56 -8.88
C MET A 56 -7.93 -3.06 -8.96
N SER A 57 -7.01 -3.54 -8.11
CA SER A 57 -6.66 -4.95 -7.98
C SER A 57 -6.16 -5.28 -6.56
N VAL A 58 -6.16 -6.58 -6.20
CA VAL A 58 -5.50 -7.07 -4.97
C VAL A 58 -4.00 -6.79 -5.00
N ASN A 59 -3.39 -6.86 -6.17
CA ASN A 59 -1.95 -6.62 -6.32
C ASN A 59 -1.59 -5.17 -5.96
N GLU A 60 -2.41 -4.19 -6.34
CA GLU A 60 -2.20 -2.78 -5.95
C GLU A 60 -2.29 -2.59 -4.43
N ARG A 61 -3.27 -3.25 -3.79
CA ARG A 61 -3.40 -3.21 -2.33
C ARG A 61 -2.17 -3.82 -1.65
N TRP A 62 -1.70 -4.97 -2.13
CA TRP A 62 -0.51 -5.62 -1.55
C TRP A 62 0.77 -4.82 -1.80
N ALA A 63 0.94 -4.22 -2.97
CA ALA A 63 2.04 -3.30 -3.24
C ALA A 63 2.00 -2.10 -2.28
N PHE A 64 0.82 -1.48 -2.08
CA PHE A 64 0.65 -0.41 -1.11
C PHE A 64 1.06 -0.84 0.30
N LEU A 65 0.60 -1.99 0.77
CA LEU A 65 0.91 -2.48 2.11
C LEU A 65 2.38 -2.80 2.32
N GLN A 66 3.04 -3.40 1.32
CA GLN A 66 4.48 -3.64 1.40
C GLN A 66 5.27 -2.33 1.50
N ILE A 67 4.92 -1.31 0.71
CA ILE A 67 5.59 -0.02 0.80
C ILE A 67 5.30 0.66 2.14
N LEU A 68 4.03 0.68 2.57
CA LEU A 68 3.63 1.28 3.84
C LEU A 68 4.35 0.65 5.05
N TYR A 69 4.59 -0.66 5.01
CA TYR A 69 5.29 -1.35 6.09
C TYR A 69 6.81 -1.12 6.08
N ASN A 70 7.42 -0.99 4.89
CA ASN A 70 8.88 -0.94 4.76
C ASN A 70 9.46 0.48 4.74
N TYR A 71 8.66 1.49 4.47
CA TYR A 71 9.11 2.89 4.34
C TYR A 71 8.33 3.81 5.26
N ASP A 72 8.93 4.93 5.62
CA ASP A 72 8.26 6.02 6.34
C ASP A 72 7.38 6.81 5.36
N VAL A 73 6.15 6.37 5.17
CA VAL A 73 5.20 6.98 4.22
C VAL A 73 4.46 8.15 4.87
N ILE A 74 4.60 9.35 4.26
CA ILE A 74 3.88 10.56 4.66
C ILE A 74 2.45 10.54 4.10
N ASP A 75 2.30 10.25 2.81
CA ASP A 75 1.01 10.22 2.12
C ASP A 75 1.09 9.32 0.89
N VAL A 76 -0.07 8.88 0.39
CA VAL A 76 -0.22 8.09 -0.82
C VAL A 76 -1.26 8.74 -1.73
N TYR A 77 -1.02 8.73 -3.04
CA TYR A 77 -1.97 9.21 -4.05
C TYR A 77 -2.20 8.12 -5.08
N GLU A 78 -3.30 7.39 -4.96
CA GLU A 78 -3.62 6.30 -5.89
C GLU A 78 -4.14 6.84 -7.22
N GLN A 79 -3.85 6.14 -8.31
CA GLN A 79 -4.34 6.49 -9.66
C GLN A 79 -4.03 7.94 -10.04
N TRP A 80 -2.83 8.43 -9.69
CA TRP A 80 -2.39 9.80 -9.93
C TRP A 80 -2.12 10.00 -11.42
N ALA A 81 -2.72 11.01 -12.04
CA ALA A 81 -2.71 11.18 -13.49
C ALA A 81 -1.64 12.12 -14.01
N ILE A 82 -0.95 11.64 -15.05
CA ILE A 82 -0.02 12.41 -15.86
C ILE A 82 -0.82 13.32 -16.80
N ASP A 83 -0.47 14.60 -16.87
CA ASP A 83 -1.08 15.55 -17.79
C ASP A 83 -0.85 15.17 -19.26
N LEU A 84 -1.84 15.46 -20.11
CA LEU A 84 -1.80 15.07 -21.52
C LEU A 84 -0.68 15.77 -22.31
N GLU A 85 -0.30 16.98 -21.91
CA GLU A 85 0.76 17.73 -22.58
C GLU A 85 2.11 17.01 -22.43
N SER A 86 2.48 16.70 -21.18
CA SER A 86 3.70 15.96 -20.86
C SER A 86 3.69 14.55 -21.44
N SER A 87 2.58 13.80 -21.30
CA SER A 87 2.53 12.43 -21.85
C SER A 87 2.61 12.39 -23.37
N MET A 88 2.09 13.41 -24.07
CA MET A 88 2.25 13.54 -25.52
C MET A 88 3.67 13.89 -25.92
N LEU A 89 4.32 14.82 -25.21
CA LEU A 89 5.71 15.18 -25.46
C LEU A 89 6.63 13.95 -25.29
N ILE A 90 6.48 13.23 -24.18
CA ILE A 90 7.21 11.98 -23.91
C ILE A 90 6.97 10.94 -25.02
N CYS A 91 5.73 10.79 -25.48
CA CYS A 91 5.41 9.89 -26.60
C CYS A 91 6.13 10.29 -27.90
N GLN A 92 6.26 11.59 -28.18
CA GLN A 92 6.99 12.08 -29.35
C GLN A 92 8.48 11.80 -29.24
N GLU A 93 9.09 12.09 -28.09
CA GLU A 93 10.51 11.86 -27.82
C GLU A 93 10.88 10.37 -27.90
N LEU A 94 10.05 9.50 -27.32
CA LEU A 94 10.26 8.06 -27.32
C LEU A 94 9.79 7.37 -28.61
N ASN A 95 9.21 8.11 -29.56
CA ASN A 95 8.60 7.58 -30.79
C ASN A 95 7.57 6.46 -30.52
N ILE A 96 6.72 6.69 -29.50
CA ILE A 96 5.66 5.77 -29.06
C ILE A 96 4.29 6.35 -29.42
N LYS A 97 3.33 5.47 -29.76
CA LYS A 97 1.96 5.91 -30.04
C LYS A 97 1.21 6.19 -28.73
N HIS A 98 0.77 7.44 -28.56
CA HIS A 98 0.01 7.83 -27.38
C HIS A 98 -1.27 6.98 -27.19
N PRO A 99 -1.53 6.49 -25.97
CA PRO A 99 -2.73 5.74 -25.63
C PRO A 99 -4.03 6.51 -25.96
N ARG A 100 -5.04 5.78 -26.45
CA ARG A 100 -6.35 6.33 -26.81
C ARG A 100 -7.45 5.76 -25.93
N ILE A 101 -8.50 6.55 -25.74
CA ILE A 101 -9.72 6.11 -25.06
C ILE A 101 -10.37 5.00 -25.91
N PRO A 102 -10.71 3.83 -25.34
CA PRO A 102 -11.35 2.77 -26.10
C PRO A 102 -12.65 3.24 -26.74
N ARG A 103 -12.81 2.96 -28.04
CA ARG A 103 -14.00 3.30 -28.85
C ARG A 103 -14.26 4.80 -29.00
N GLU A 104 -13.27 5.64 -28.73
CA GLU A 104 -13.34 7.09 -28.91
C GLU A 104 -12.08 7.61 -29.60
N SER A 105 -12.15 8.79 -30.22
CA SER A 105 -11.01 9.44 -30.88
C SER A 105 -10.07 10.16 -29.90
N GLY A 106 -10.42 10.20 -28.62
CA GLY A 106 -9.72 10.92 -27.57
C GLY A 106 -8.45 10.23 -27.05
N TRP A 107 -7.63 11.01 -26.34
CA TRP A 107 -6.40 10.59 -25.69
C TRP A 107 -6.67 10.17 -24.24
N ALA A 108 -6.13 9.02 -23.85
CA ALA A 108 -6.32 8.51 -22.50
C ALA A 108 -5.22 9.05 -21.58
N TYR A 109 -5.61 9.65 -20.45
CA TYR A 109 -4.69 9.95 -19.37
C TYR A 109 -3.99 8.68 -18.89
N GLN A 110 -2.67 8.77 -18.69
CA GLN A 110 -1.90 7.72 -18.02
C GLN A 110 -1.87 8.02 -16.53
N THR A 111 -1.79 6.99 -15.71
CA THR A 111 -1.76 7.11 -14.25
C THR A 111 -0.64 6.26 -13.68
N PHE A 112 -0.02 6.74 -12.62
CA PHE A 112 0.67 5.86 -11.67
C PHE A 112 -0.38 5.10 -10.88
N ASP A 113 -0.15 3.82 -10.59
CA ASP A 113 -1.08 3.06 -9.77
C ASP A 113 -1.05 3.60 -8.33
N LEU A 114 0.15 3.93 -7.83
CA LEU A 114 0.39 4.62 -6.56
C LEU A 114 1.50 5.66 -6.75
N LEU A 115 1.31 6.87 -6.21
CA LEU A 115 2.37 7.85 -6.02
C LEU A 115 2.54 8.06 -4.52
N MET A 116 3.68 7.65 -3.98
CA MET A 116 3.97 7.68 -2.54
C MET A 116 4.87 8.87 -2.22
N LYS A 117 4.53 9.61 -1.16
CA LYS A 117 5.38 10.62 -0.57
C LYS A 117 6.06 10.01 0.65
N LEU A 118 7.37 9.90 0.62
CA LEU A 118 8.18 9.27 1.65
C LEU A 118 8.95 10.33 2.44
N ASP A 119 9.09 10.12 3.74
CA ASP A 119 10.03 10.87 4.58
C ASP A 119 11.44 10.34 4.29
N ALA A 120 12.32 11.24 3.87
CA ALA A 120 13.71 10.93 3.56
C ALA A 120 14.69 11.68 4.50
N SER A 121 14.18 12.30 5.57
CA SER A 121 15.00 13.06 6.52
C SER A 121 16.10 12.22 7.22
N ASN A 122 15.93 10.90 7.27
CA ASN A 122 16.89 9.95 7.82
C ASN A 122 17.73 9.23 6.74
N ASP A 123 17.57 9.57 5.46
CA ASP A 123 18.34 9.00 4.36
C ASP A 123 19.55 9.89 4.07
N ASP A 124 20.73 9.48 4.56
CA ASP A 124 22.00 10.19 4.35
C ASP A 124 22.37 10.40 2.86
N LEU A 125 21.70 9.70 1.94
CA LEU A 125 21.90 9.81 0.49
C LEU A 125 20.90 10.75 -0.18
N CYS A 126 19.91 11.27 0.54
CA CYS A 126 18.92 12.20 0.01
C CYS A 126 19.28 13.65 0.37
N GLU A 127 19.36 14.52 -0.64
CA GLU A 127 19.57 15.97 -0.41
C GLU A 127 18.28 16.69 0.01
N GLU A 128 17.12 16.04 -0.09
CA GLU A 128 15.81 16.57 0.25
C GLU A 128 15.18 15.76 1.40
N ASP A 129 14.39 16.43 2.25
CA ASP A 129 13.67 15.77 3.37
C ASP A 129 12.53 14.85 2.88
N VAL A 130 12.19 14.90 1.59
CA VAL A 130 11.06 14.18 1.00
C VAL A 130 11.47 13.52 -0.30
N LYS A 131 11.05 12.26 -0.47
CA LYS A 131 11.22 11.52 -1.72
C LYS A 131 9.86 11.10 -2.28
N TRP A 132 9.75 11.09 -3.60
CA TRP A 132 8.55 10.63 -4.30
C TRP A 132 8.82 9.31 -5.02
N LEU A 133 7.95 8.33 -4.79
CA LEU A 133 8.02 7.01 -5.41
C LEU A 133 6.75 6.76 -6.24
N ALA A 134 6.91 6.74 -7.55
CA ALA A 134 5.87 6.43 -8.52
C ALA A 134 5.88 4.93 -8.84
N ILE A 135 4.74 4.27 -8.63
CA ILE A 135 4.63 2.81 -8.70
C ILE A 135 3.62 2.42 -9.79
N ALA A 136 4.04 1.50 -10.64
CA ALA A 136 3.16 0.77 -11.54
C ALA A 136 3.08 -0.69 -11.11
N VAL A 137 1.87 -1.23 -10.97
CA VAL A 137 1.62 -2.63 -10.63
C VAL A 137 1.09 -3.36 -11.84
N LYS A 138 1.77 -4.43 -12.28
CA LYS A 138 1.41 -5.19 -13.49
C LYS A 138 1.48 -6.69 -13.24
N SER A 139 0.77 -7.47 -14.06
CA SER A 139 0.96 -8.92 -14.07
C SER A 139 2.17 -9.27 -14.95
N SER A 140 3.02 -10.16 -14.48
CA SER A 140 4.22 -10.66 -15.17
C SER A 140 3.87 -11.24 -16.54
N HIS A 141 2.71 -11.88 -16.67
CA HIS A 141 2.17 -12.39 -17.94
C HIS A 141 1.92 -11.31 -19.01
N HIS A 142 1.76 -10.04 -18.60
CA HIS A 142 1.52 -8.93 -19.51
C HIS A 142 2.76 -8.04 -19.72
N ALA A 143 3.86 -8.30 -19.01
CA ALA A 143 5.07 -7.50 -19.07
C ALA A 143 5.72 -7.48 -20.47
N SER A 144 5.55 -8.54 -21.27
CA SER A 144 6.07 -8.63 -22.64
C SER A 144 5.16 -8.01 -23.71
N ASN A 145 3.96 -7.54 -23.35
CA ASN A 145 3.06 -6.91 -24.30
C ASN A 145 3.58 -5.51 -24.66
N LYS A 146 3.90 -5.28 -25.93
CA LYS A 146 4.39 -3.98 -26.42
C LYS A 146 3.54 -2.79 -25.96
N ARG A 147 2.21 -2.91 -25.95
CA ARG A 147 1.34 -1.81 -25.48
C ARG A 147 1.43 -1.55 -23.98
N VAL A 148 1.79 -2.56 -23.20
CA VAL A 148 2.02 -2.41 -21.75
C VAL A 148 3.38 -1.72 -21.54
N ILE A 149 4.41 -2.19 -22.24
CA ILE A 149 5.74 -1.58 -22.22
C ILE A 149 5.68 -0.10 -22.62
N ASP A 150 5.02 0.22 -23.74
CA ASP A 150 4.85 1.59 -24.23
C ASP A 150 4.24 2.50 -23.17
N LYS A 151 3.28 2.00 -22.37
CA LYS A 151 2.65 2.77 -21.28
C LYS A 151 3.56 2.94 -20.07
N LEU A 152 4.33 1.90 -19.74
CA LEU A 152 5.28 1.94 -18.63
C LEU A 152 6.40 2.93 -18.93
N LEU A 153 6.92 2.95 -20.16
CA LEU A 153 7.94 3.92 -20.58
C LEU A 153 7.45 5.37 -20.46
N ILE A 154 6.18 5.64 -20.75
CA ILE A 154 5.60 6.98 -20.56
C ILE A 154 5.60 7.37 -19.07
N GLN A 155 5.22 6.43 -18.20
CA GLN A 155 5.17 6.65 -16.75
C GLN A 155 6.58 6.86 -16.17
N GLU A 156 7.52 5.99 -16.52
CA GLU A 156 8.92 6.06 -16.10
C GLU A 156 9.58 7.38 -16.54
N ALA A 157 9.43 7.74 -17.82
CA ALA A 157 9.98 9.00 -18.33
C ALA A 157 9.37 10.23 -17.62
N TYR A 158 8.07 10.21 -17.32
CA TYR A 158 7.45 11.29 -16.56
C TYR A 158 7.96 11.35 -15.12
N ALA A 159 8.10 10.21 -14.45
CA ALA A 159 8.64 10.13 -13.10
C ALA A 159 10.05 10.74 -13.05
N HIS A 160 10.94 10.32 -13.95
CA HIS A 160 12.30 10.86 -14.04
C HIS A 160 12.32 12.38 -14.35
N MET A 161 11.44 12.86 -15.23
CA MET A 161 11.30 14.30 -15.50
C MET A 161 10.90 15.10 -14.25
N LYS A 162 10.15 14.49 -13.32
CA LYS A 162 9.73 15.10 -12.05
C LYS A 162 10.71 14.84 -10.89
N GLY A 163 11.79 14.11 -11.11
CA GLY A 163 12.72 13.69 -10.06
C GLY A 163 12.17 12.59 -9.14
N TYR A 164 11.12 11.89 -9.56
CA TYR A 164 10.53 10.78 -8.80
C TYR A 164 11.28 9.49 -9.12
N GLU A 165 11.40 8.60 -8.12
CA GLU A 165 11.80 7.22 -8.36
C GLU A 165 10.63 6.48 -9.03
N PHE A 166 10.92 5.67 -10.05
CA PHE A 166 9.92 4.82 -10.70
C PHE A 166 10.15 3.35 -10.36
N CYS A 167 9.11 2.69 -9.86
CA CYS A 167 9.14 1.28 -9.50
C CYS A 167 8.04 0.51 -10.25
N LEU A 168 8.43 -0.55 -10.96
CA LEU A 168 7.51 -1.52 -11.53
C LEU A 168 7.43 -2.72 -10.59
N ILE A 169 6.25 -2.99 -10.06
CA ILE A 169 5.98 -4.14 -9.20
C ILE A 169 5.14 -5.16 -9.97
N THR A 170 5.59 -6.42 -9.97
CA THR A 170 4.91 -7.52 -10.62
C THR A 170 4.15 -8.41 -9.64
N ASP A 171 3.18 -9.19 -10.13
CA ASP A 171 2.46 -10.17 -9.31
C ASP A 171 3.36 -11.26 -8.72
N ASP A 172 4.45 -11.63 -9.38
CA ASP A 172 5.42 -12.60 -8.86
C ASP A 172 6.13 -12.08 -7.59
N GLU A 173 6.33 -10.76 -7.48
CA GLU A 173 6.99 -10.12 -6.33
C GLU A 173 6.04 -9.93 -5.14
N ILE A 174 4.74 -9.75 -5.40
CA ILE A 174 3.76 -9.42 -4.34
C ILE A 174 2.88 -10.60 -3.96
N ARG A 175 2.73 -11.66 -4.77
CA ARG A 175 1.82 -12.77 -4.46
C ARG A 175 2.46 -13.80 -3.55
N ASN A 176 2.80 -13.35 -2.35
CA ASN A 176 3.51 -14.12 -1.35
C ASN A 176 2.80 -14.06 0.02
N VAL A 177 3.28 -14.92 0.93
CA VAL A 177 2.76 -15.03 2.30
C VAL A 177 2.98 -13.74 3.08
N TYR A 178 4.07 -13.02 2.81
CA TYR A 178 4.36 -11.74 3.41
C TYR A 178 3.23 -10.73 3.17
N SER A 179 2.80 -10.56 1.92
CA SER A 179 1.70 -9.65 1.55
C SER A 179 0.37 -10.07 2.13
N GLU A 180 0.05 -11.38 2.12
CA GLU A 180 -1.15 -11.94 2.75
C GLU A 180 -1.19 -11.62 4.26
N THR A 181 -0.02 -11.69 4.91
CA THR A 181 0.13 -11.39 6.33
C THR A 181 -0.03 -9.90 6.60
N LEU A 182 0.67 -9.03 5.87
CA LEU A 182 0.49 -7.57 5.99
C LEU A 182 -0.97 -7.15 5.78
N ASP A 183 -1.66 -7.81 4.86
CA ASP A 183 -3.07 -7.55 4.59
C ASP A 183 -3.98 -7.86 5.78
N THR A 184 -3.62 -8.89 6.54
CA THR A 184 -4.27 -9.23 7.81
C THR A 184 -3.88 -8.22 8.91
N LEU A 185 -2.60 -7.90 9.02
CA LEU A 185 -2.07 -7.00 10.06
C LEU A 185 -2.59 -5.56 9.91
N TYR A 186 -2.84 -5.10 8.69
CA TYR A 186 -3.33 -3.74 8.44
C TYR A 186 -4.69 -3.46 9.09
N PHE A 187 -5.52 -4.47 9.40
CA PHE A 187 -6.74 -4.24 10.19
C PHE A 187 -6.47 -3.82 11.64
N HIS A 188 -5.23 -4.00 12.10
CA HIS A 188 -4.76 -3.78 13.46
C HIS A 188 -3.71 -2.66 13.53
N TYR A 189 -3.52 -1.89 12.45
CA TYR A 189 -2.45 -0.89 12.36
C TYR A 189 -2.55 0.23 13.41
N GLN A 190 -3.77 0.52 13.87
CA GLN A 190 -4.05 1.58 14.85
C GLN A 190 -4.84 1.02 16.03
N LEU A 191 -4.40 1.36 17.23
CA LEU A 191 -5.15 1.10 18.45
C LEU A 191 -6.17 2.22 18.70
N ARG A 192 -7.32 1.86 19.26
CA ARG A 192 -8.26 2.86 19.76
C ARG A 192 -7.76 3.40 21.11
N PRO A 193 -7.97 4.69 21.43
CA PRO A 193 -7.53 5.25 22.71
C PRO A 193 -8.03 4.48 23.94
N SER A 194 -9.24 3.90 23.86
CA SER A 194 -9.82 3.10 24.95
C SER A 194 -9.11 1.76 25.18
N THR A 195 -8.41 1.23 24.18
CA THR A 195 -7.69 -0.05 24.25
C THR A 195 -6.18 0.16 24.39
N GLU A 196 -5.64 1.24 23.82
CA GLU A 196 -4.21 1.58 23.84
C GLU A 196 -3.61 1.63 25.26
N ILE A 197 -4.39 2.04 26.26
CA ILE A 197 -3.96 2.09 27.66
C ILE A 197 -3.47 0.74 28.23
N TYR A 198 -3.89 -0.39 27.63
CA TYR A 198 -3.48 -1.73 28.06
C TYR A 198 -2.25 -2.23 27.30
N TYR A 199 -1.84 -1.55 26.22
CA TYR A 199 -0.89 -2.05 25.26
C TYR A 199 0.51 -2.24 25.85
N ASP A 200 1.06 -1.24 26.56
CA ASP A 200 2.40 -1.34 27.15
C ASP A 200 2.52 -2.46 28.20
N THR A 201 1.44 -2.62 28.99
CA THR A 201 1.36 -3.71 29.98
C THR A 201 1.31 -5.05 29.26
N TRP A 202 0.44 -5.16 28.24
CA TRP A 202 0.33 -6.36 27.41
C TRP A 202 1.65 -6.71 26.73
N LEU A 203 2.32 -5.74 26.12
CA LEU A 203 3.58 -5.92 25.39
C LEU A 203 4.67 -6.46 26.32
N SER A 204 4.78 -5.89 27.52
CA SER A 204 5.74 -6.32 28.54
C SER A 204 5.45 -7.74 29.02
N THR A 205 4.17 -8.07 29.28
CA THR A 205 3.76 -9.42 29.68
C THR A 205 4.00 -10.43 28.57
N PHE A 206 3.68 -10.09 27.31
CA PHE A 206 3.90 -10.96 26.16
C PHE A 206 5.39 -11.24 25.94
N ARG A 207 6.27 -10.23 26.07
CA ARG A 207 7.74 -10.43 26.03
C ARG A 207 8.21 -11.41 27.10
N GLY A 208 7.68 -11.31 28.31
CA GLY A 208 7.99 -12.24 29.41
C GLY A 208 7.53 -13.67 29.09
N GLU A 209 6.27 -13.84 28.69
CA GLU A 209 5.73 -15.15 28.32
C GLU A 209 6.47 -15.78 27.14
N LEU A 210 6.83 -14.99 26.13
CA LEU A 210 7.58 -15.45 24.97
C LEU A 210 8.96 -16.00 25.37
N LEU A 211 9.64 -15.39 26.35
CA LEU A 211 10.96 -15.85 26.82
C LEU A 211 10.93 -17.23 27.46
N PHE A 212 9.87 -17.56 28.20
CA PHE A 212 9.78 -18.81 28.96
C PHE A 212 8.98 -19.91 28.28
N ASN A 213 8.08 -19.54 27.35
CA ASN A 213 7.06 -20.44 26.81
C ASN A 213 6.97 -20.37 25.27
N SER A 214 8.06 -20.04 24.56
CA SER A 214 8.07 -19.91 23.09
C SER A 214 7.68 -21.19 22.35
N ASP A 215 7.89 -22.36 22.97
CA ASP A 215 7.51 -23.68 22.45
C ASP A 215 5.99 -23.94 22.51
N MET A 216 5.25 -23.17 23.32
CA MET A 216 3.80 -23.25 23.38
C MET A 216 3.14 -22.67 22.12
N ARG A 217 1.95 -23.19 21.80
CA ARG A 217 1.10 -22.64 20.73
C ARG A 217 0.89 -21.13 20.95
N LEU A 218 1.11 -20.33 19.92
CA LEU A 218 0.98 -18.87 19.95
C LEU A 218 -0.42 -18.44 20.45
N GLY A 219 -1.47 -19.12 19.99
CA GLY A 219 -2.83 -18.85 20.48
C GLY A 219 -3.03 -19.12 21.97
N LYS A 220 -2.28 -20.05 22.58
CA LYS A 220 -2.31 -20.26 24.04
C LYS A 220 -1.55 -19.15 24.78
N LEU A 221 -0.41 -18.71 24.24
CA LEU A 221 0.34 -17.58 24.81
C LEU A 221 -0.51 -16.31 24.82
N ILE A 222 -1.11 -15.97 23.69
CA ILE A 222 -2.02 -14.82 23.55
C ILE A 222 -3.12 -14.87 24.64
N LYS A 223 -3.78 -16.01 24.82
CA LYS A 223 -4.83 -16.19 25.84
C LYS A 223 -4.31 -16.09 27.28
N ALA A 224 -3.12 -16.63 27.56
CA ALA A 224 -2.50 -16.55 28.87
C ALA A 224 -2.16 -15.10 29.23
N VAL A 225 -1.59 -14.34 28.28
CA VAL A 225 -1.30 -12.91 28.43
C VAL A 225 -2.59 -12.12 28.62
N ALA A 226 -3.64 -12.40 27.83
CA ALA A 226 -4.95 -11.78 27.99
C ALA A 226 -5.48 -11.91 29.43
N SER A 227 -5.42 -13.14 29.96
CA SER A 227 -5.85 -13.45 31.33
C SER A 227 -5.00 -12.75 32.40
N SER A 228 -3.69 -12.64 32.19
CA SER A 228 -2.76 -11.98 33.10
C SER A 228 -2.98 -10.46 33.17
N VAL A 229 -3.25 -9.83 32.02
CA VAL A 229 -3.52 -8.39 31.91
C VAL A 229 -4.96 -8.05 32.29
N GLY A 230 -5.89 -9.01 32.23
CA GLY A 230 -7.31 -8.80 32.53
C GLY A 230 -8.10 -8.25 31.34
N ILE A 231 -7.75 -8.64 30.12
CA ILE A 231 -8.42 -8.24 28.87
C ILE A 231 -9.02 -9.44 28.14
N GLU A 232 -9.88 -9.19 27.15
CA GLU A 232 -10.46 -10.23 26.29
C GLU A 232 -9.42 -10.85 25.34
N ASP A 233 -9.61 -12.12 24.99
CA ASP A 233 -8.73 -12.87 24.08
C ASP A 233 -8.60 -12.18 22.71
N GLU A 234 -9.71 -11.65 22.18
CA GLU A 234 -9.75 -10.92 20.91
C GLU A 234 -8.91 -9.64 20.97
N MET A 235 -8.89 -8.94 22.11
CA MET A 235 -8.07 -7.75 22.30
C MET A 235 -6.59 -8.12 22.33
N SER A 236 -6.23 -9.19 23.01
CA SER A 236 -4.85 -9.69 23.02
C SER A 236 -4.38 -10.15 21.63
N ALA A 237 -5.25 -10.78 20.83
CA ALA A 237 -4.93 -11.12 19.44
C ALA A 237 -4.75 -9.86 18.59
N HIS A 238 -5.61 -8.85 18.81
CA HIS A 238 -5.49 -7.56 18.14
C HIS A 238 -4.17 -6.85 18.49
N PHE A 239 -3.75 -6.85 19.75
CA PHE A 239 -2.45 -6.31 20.16
C PHE A 239 -1.28 -7.08 19.58
N PHE A 240 -1.36 -8.40 19.45
CA PHE A 240 -0.31 -9.18 18.80
C PHE A 240 -0.14 -8.80 17.32
N CYS A 241 -1.24 -8.67 16.58
CA CYS A 241 -1.19 -8.19 15.19
C CYS A 241 -0.66 -6.74 15.10
N HIS A 242 -1.10 -5.86 16.00
CA HIS A 242 -0.61 -4.49 16.08
C HIS A 242 0.89 -4.44 16.35
N ALA A 243 1.40 -5.25 17.28
CA ALA A 243 2.81 -5.33 17.63
C ALA A 243 3.68 -5.85 16.48
N LEU A 244 3.18 -6.77 15.65
CA LEU A 244 3.84 -7.15 14.40
C LEU A 244 3.84 -6.01 13.38
N TRP A 245 2.74 -5.26 13.28
CA TRP A 245 2.65 -4.10 12.37
C TRP A 245 3.62 -2.98 12.77
N CYS A 246 3.69 -2.67 14.06
CA CYS A 246 4.55 -1.63 14.63
C CYS A 246 6.02 -2.06 14.79
N LYS A 247 6.38 -3.27 14.37
CA LYS A 247 7.74 -3.83 14.48
C LYS A 247 8.24 -3.93 15.93
N ASP A 248 7.35 -4.17 16.90
CA ASP A 248 7.73 -4.53 18.27
C ASP A 248 8.19 -5.99 18.38
N PHE A 249 7.71 -6.80 17.44
CA PHE A 249 8.15 -8.17 17.21
C PHE A 249 8.36 -8.39 15.71
N THR A 250 9.15 -9.42 15.40
CA THR A 250 9.24 -10.00 14.06
C THR A 250 8.75 -11.44 14.09
N MET A 251 8.57 -12.03 12.90
CA MET A 251 8.28 -13.44 12.70
C MET A 251 8.97 -13.94 11.44
N ASP A 252 8.92 -15.24 11.18
CA ASP A 252 9.26 -15.78 9.86
C ASP A 252 8.16 -15.41 8.85
N TRP A 253 8.43 -14.37 8.06
CA TRP A 253 7.51 -13.80 7.07
C TRP A 253 7.26 -14.70 5.85
N GLU A 254 8.00 -15.80 5.68
CA GLU A 254 7.70 -16.83 4.69
C GLU A 254 6.58 -17.78 5.15
N GLN A 255 6.28 -17.76 6.46
CA GLN A 255 5.30 -18.64 7.07
C GLN A 255 3.99 -17.91 7.36
N ARG A 256 2.87 -18.56 7.04
CA ARG A 256 1.55 -18.00 7.35
C ARG A 256 1.37 -17.91 8.86
N LEU A 257 0.88 -16.76 9.33
CA LEU A 257 0.50 -16.56 10.71
C LEU A 257 -0.63 -17.54 11.10
N ARG A 258 -0.30 -18.52 11.94
CA ARG A 258 -1.22 -19.59 12.37
C ARG A 258 -1.09 -19.82 13.87
N TYR A 259 -2.10 -19.41 14.63
CA TYR A 259 -2.08 -19.45 16.09
C TYR A 259 -2.02 -20.88 16.69
N GLU A 260 -2.24 -21.92 15.88
CA GLU A 260 -2.08 -23.32 16.28
C GLU A 260 -0.61 -23.77 16.38
N ARG A 261 0.30 -23.00 15.77
CA ARG A 261 1.75 -23.25 15.80
C ARG A 261 2.40 -22.58 17.00
N SER A 262 3.57 -23.07 17.40
CA SER A 262 4.33 -22.42 18.48
C SER A 262 4.94 -21.09 18.03
N ALA A 263 5.12 -20.17 18.97
CA ALA A 263 5.76 -18.88 18.71
C ALA A 263 7.18 -19.08 18.15
N GLU A 264 7.94 -20.01 18.73
CA GLU A 264 9.27 -20.42 18.25
C GLU A 264 9.22 -20.91 16.80
N SER A 265 8.27 -21.79 16.44
CA SER A 265 8.20 -22.34 15.08
C SER A 265 7.78 -21.31 14.02
N LEU A 266 7.10 -20.24 14.46
CA LEU A 266 6.74 -19.09 13.64
C LEU A 266 7.86 -18.02 13.62
N GLY A 267 8.97 -18.25 14.33
CA GLY A 267 10.07 -17.29 14.42
C GLY A 267 9.72 -16.00 15.17
N VAL A 268 8.70 -16.03 16.04
CA VAL A 268 8.26 -14.85 16.78
C VAL A 268 9.31 -14.45 17.80
N MET A 269 9.87 -13.24 17.66
CA MET A 269 10.88 -12.71 18.59
C MET A 269 10.76 -11.18 18.72
N PRO A 270 11.14 -10.59 19.87
CA PRO A 270 11.19 -9.14 20.03
C PRO A 270 12.22 -8.50 19.09
N LEU A 271 11.93 -7.30 18.61
CA LEU A 271 12.89 -6.44 17.90
C LEU A 271 13.55 -5.43 18.86
#